data_AF-A0AAV9V9J4-F1
#
_entry.id   AF-A0AAV9V9J4-F1
#
_cell.length_a   1.000
_cell.length_b   1.000
_cell.length_c   1.000
_cell.angle_alpha   90.00
_cell.angle_beta   90.00
_cell.angle_gamma   90.00
#
_symmetry.space_group_name_H-M   'P 1'
#
loop_
_entity.id
_entity.type
_entity.pdbx_description
1 polymer ?
#
loop_
_entity_poly.entity_id
_entity_poly.type
_entity_poly.pdbx_seq_one_letter_code
_entity_poly.pdbx_strand_id
1 'polypeptide(L)'
;MTSLLSLPPELTDQIFTYLPLSSILTLRLLNHTYNHKFQHPLRTILFTNLTLNLRAPAISHLTILPAPARAYIKHITFTRSPLKLPLPKTLNKKKDPQPNLINALSNLPNLKSIDFDLKDNISDYWTPIIKALLANHKSSTTLTSLKTIRISPTAYLTTPDLTSSLPILSSSSKTPIFRNLKTLEISITLLYDRPKHIERVWEWISSAAGPTLTSLILINTSQISPEDPWPLDSRHHHSSSISSISSISISDSDNTPTFLPKTFHLPRLRGLKLQNLYLTIKDLHHLLTTSSKSLESIDLHACYTQSPKHDWFNFLSLLHKLISATTTTATTINNDKEHTTTTTTRTSNLSTIHLALQGHHRNISSYELPEISIITDSSCPTTFETVLHSPPNPPYITKKDIFSLLPSTSKNPNKAPETSIDTFWSSLTDSKWNSQQVTRYKRLRALSAQHDAEIRKLRCYAQYDYDMAASLEEKYQASLQKIKAEAD
;
A
#
# COMPACT_ATOMS: atom_id res chain seq x y z
N MET A 1 41.07 37.11 4.35
CA MET A 1 39.97 36.11 4.23
C MET A 1 40.58 34.76 3.93
N THR A 2 40.33 33.74 4.75
CA THR A 2 40.76 32.37 4.49
C THR A 2 39.97 31.82 3.29
N SER A 3 40.68 31.34 2.27
CA SER A 3 40.04 30.77 1.08
C SER A 3 39.33 29.46 1.43
N LEU A 4 38.17 29.19 0.84
CA LEU A 4 37.52 27.86 0.87
C LEU A 4 38.47 26.72 0.45
N LEU A 5 39.53 27.04 -0.30
CA LEU A 5 40.57 26.07 -0.66
C LEU A 5 41.40 25.58 0.53
N SER A 6 41.54 26.38 1.60
CA SER A 6 42.31 25.99 2.80
C SER A 6 41.52 25.17 3.81
N LEU A 7 40.21 24.99 3.60
CA LEU A 7 39.38 24.16 4.47
C LEU A 7 39.60 22.66 4.23
N PRO A 8 39.56 21.82 5.27
CA PRO A 8 39.54 20.36 5.14
C PRO A 8 38.38 19.86 4.26
N PRO A 9 38.56 18.75 3.53
CA PRO A 9 37.54 18.16 2.66
C PRO A 9 36.18 17.97 3.35
N GLU A 10 36.19 17.54 4.61
CA GLU A 10 34.99 17.23 5.40
C GLU A 10 34.16 18.48 5.68
N LEU A 11 34.82 19.58 6.04
CA LEU A 11 34.15 20.87 6.28
C LEU A 11 33.64 21.48 4.97
N THR A 12 34.39 21.32 3.87
CA THR A 12 33.87 21.74 2.57
C THR A 12 32.63 20.93 2.19
N ASP A 13 32.65 19.60 2.27
CA ASP A 13 31.52 18.74 1.94
C ASP A 13 30.26 19.08 2.76
N GLN A 14 30.44 19.39 4.05
CA GLN A 14 29.35 19.82 4.91
C GLN A 14 28.76 21.17 4.48
N ILE A 15 29.58 22.18 4.19
CA ILE A 15 29.11 23.48 3.66
C ILE A 15 28.34 23.28 2.35
N PHE A 16 28.85 22.44 1.45
CA PHE A 16 28.24 22.21 0.14
C PHE A 16 26.96 21.38 0.18
N THR A 17 26.75 20.58 1.22
CA THR A 17 25.48 19.87 1.43
C THR A 17 24.30 20.84 1.58
N TYR A 18 24.56 22.07 2.03
CA TYR A 18 23.54 23.11 2.22
C TYR A 18 23.47 24.13 1.08
N LEU A 19 24.37 24.07 0.09
CA LEU A 19 24.39 25.02 -1.02
C LEU A 19 23.49 24.53 -2.17
N PRO A 20 22.68 25.43 -2.79
CA PRO A 20 21.89 25.06 -3.95
C PRO A 20 22.79 24.80 -5.17
N LEU A 21 22.32 23.97 -6.10
CA LEU A 21 23.08 23.55 -7.29
C LEU A 21 23.61 24.75 -8.11
N SER A 22 22.82 25.82 -8.23
CA SER A 22 23.22 27.06 -8.92
C SER A 22 24.45 27.71 -8.29
N SER A 23 24.52 27.76 -6.95
CA SER A 23 25.68 28.30 -6.23
C SER A 23 26.92 27.43 -6.41
N ILE A 24 26.76 26.10 -6.45
CA ILE A 24 27.87 25.16 -6.66
C ILE A 24 28.43 25.28 -8.09
N LEU A 25 27.55 25.42 -9.09
CA LEU A 25 27.96 25.67 -10.47
C LEU A 25 28.72 26.99 -10.60
N THR A 26 28.28 28.03 -9.89
CA THR A 26 28.95 29.34 -9.87
C THR A 26 30.33 29.25 -9.22
N LEU A 27 30.43 28.57 -8.07
CA LEU A 27 31.71 28.38 -7.35
C LEU A 27 32.73 27.59 -8.15
N ARG A 28 32.28 26.65 -8.99
CA ARG A 28 33.14 25.87 -9.90
C ARG A 28 33.78 26.73 -10.98
N LEU A 29 33.08 27.78 -11.44
CA LEU A 29 33.56 28.66 -12.51
C LEU A 29 34.58 29.69 -12.03
N LEU A 30 34.79 29.82 -10.71
CA LEU A 30 35.72 30.81 -10.15
C LEU A 30 37.19 30.51 -10.46
N ASN A 31 37.62 29.24 -10.44
CA ASN A 31 38.99 28.84 -10.80
C ASN A 31 39.12 27.31 -11.01
N HIS A 32 40.12 26.86 -11.76
CA HIS A 32 40.48 25.46 -11.99
C HIS A 32 40.70 24.65 -10.69
N THR A 33 41.33 25.24 -9.68
CA THR A 33 41.56 24.58 -8.38
C THR A 33 40.24 24.34 -7.63
N TYR A 34 39.32 25.30 -7.72
CA TYR A 34 37.95 25.13 -7.23
C TYR A 34 37.26 24.00 -7.99
N ASN A 35 37.33 24.00 -9.32
CA ASN A 35 36.75 22.94 -10.14
C ASN A 35 37.25 21.53 -9.76
N HIS A 36 38.56 21.34 -9.54
CA HIS A 36 39.10 20.04 -9.13
C HIS A 36 38.63 19.61 -7.73
N LYS A 37 38.68 20.53 -6.75
CA LYS A 37 38.26 20.24 -5.37
C LYS A 37 36.75 19.98 -5.25
N PHE A 38 35.93 20.66 -6.05
CA PHE A 38 34.46 20.61 -5.95
C PHE A 38 33.80 19.69 -6.98
N GLN A 39 34.59 18.99 -7.80
CA GLN A 39 34.08 18.03 -8.76
C GLN A 39 33.31 16.88 -8.09
N HIS A 40 33.77 16.41 -6.93
CA HIS A 40 33.17 15.30 -6.20
C HIS A 40 31.81 15.68 -5.56
N PRO A 41 31.69 16.78 -4.79
CA PRO A 41 30.39 17.28 -4.31
C PRO A 41 29.38 17.54 -5.43
N LEU A 42 29.82 18.18 -6.53
CA LEU A 42 28.96 18.45 -7.68
C LEU A 42 28.46 17.15 -8.32
N ARG A 43 29.35 16.18 -8.57
CA ARG A 43 28.97 14.87 -9.10
C ARG A 43 27.99 14.15 -8.15
N THR A 44 28.23 14.23 -6.86
CA THR A 44 27.31 13.66 -5.87
C THR A 44 25.94 14.27 -6.01
N ILE A 45 25.82 15.59 -6.05
CA ILE A 45 24.51 16.28 -6.15
C ILE A 45 23.83 15.99 -7.50
N LEU A 46 24.57 16.04 -8.60
CA LEU A 46 24.03 15.83 -9.95
C LEU A 46 23.59 14.40 -10.22
N PHE A 47 24.34 13.41 -9.71
CA PHE A 47 24.12 12.01 -10.06
C PHE A 47 23.42 11.20 -8.96
N THR A 48 23.28 11.72 -7.73
CA THR A 48 22.61 10.98 -6.63
C THR A 48 21.19 10.59 -7.01
N ASN A 49 20.44 11.52 -7.58
CA ASN A 49 19.06 11.32 -8.03
C ASN A 49 19.00 11.47 -9.54
N LEU A 50 18.53 10.44 -10.23
CA LEU A 50 18.48 10.44 -11.68
C LEU A 50 17.07 10.15 -12.17
N THR A 51 16.49 11.09 -12.91
CA THR A 51 15.23 10.87 -13.60
C THR A 51 15.51 10.37 -15.01
N LEU A 52 15.07 9.15 -15.31
CA LEU A 52 15.29 8.49 -16.58
C LEU A 52 14.00 8.40 -17.38
N ASN A 53 14.05 8.85 -18.63
CA ASN A 53 12.98 8.54 -19.57
C ASN A 53 13.19 7.12 -20.11
N LEU A 54 12.13 6.29 -20.12
CA LEU A 54 12.20 4.90 -20.60
C LEU A 54 12.38 4.75 -22.14
N ARG A 55 12.47 5.84 -22.89
CA ARG A 55 12.81 5.80 -24.32
C ARG A 55 14.25 5.32 -24.53
N ALA A 56 14.46 4.49 -25.56
CA ALA A 56 15.76 3.89 -25.88
C ALA A 56 16.98 4.85 -25.87
N PRO A 57 16.89 6.10 -26.41
CA PRO A 57 18.03 7.02 -26.42
C PRO A 57 18.45 7.45 -24.99
N ALA A 58 17.47 7.68 -24.12
CA ALA A 58 17.74 8.09 -22.73
C ALA A 58 18.43 6.96 -21.94
N ILE A 59 18.03 5.70 -22.17
CA ILE A 59 18.66 4.53 -21.56
C ILE A 59 20.10 4.36 -22.07
N SER A 60 20.39 4.64 -23.35
CA SER A 60 21.76 4.57 -23.86
C SER A 60 22.70 5.65 -23.27
N HIS A 61 22.18 6.77 -22.78
CA HIS A 61 23.04 7.76 -22.13
C HIS A 61 23.61 7.27 -20.80
N LEU A 62 22.93 6.34 -20.11
CA LEU A 62 23.45 5.70 -18.89
C LEU A 62 24.65 4.81 -19.14
N THR A 63 24.65 4.08 -20.27
CA THR A 63 25.77 3.19 -20.60
C THR A 63 27.03 3.97 -20.96
N ILE A 64 26.88 5.22 -21.40
CA ILE A 64 27.98 6.14 -21.73
C ILE A 64 28.56 6.81 -20.46
N LEU A 65 27.86 6.76 -19.32
CA LEU A 65 28.36 7.39 -18.10
C LEU A 65 29.67 6.74 -17.63
N PRO A 66 30.71 7.53 -17.32
CA PRO A 66 31.97 6.99 -16.82
C PRO A 66 31.76 6.30 -15.47
N ALA A 67 32.55 5.27 -15.17
CA ALA A 67 32.42 4.47 -13.95
C ALA A 67 32.34 5.31 -12.65
N PRO A 68 33.13 6.39 -12.47
CA PRO A 68 33.01 7.25 -11.30
C PRO A 68 31.63 7.91 -11.18
N ALA A 69 31.01 8.35 -12.28
CA ALA A 69 29.68 8.96 -12.24
C ALA A 69 28.61 7.95 -11.81
N ARG A 70 28.71 6.71 -12.32
CA ARG A 70 27.80 5.60 -11.98
C ARG A 70 27.84 5.23 -10.49
N ALA A 71 28.98 5.38 -9.83
CA ALA A 71 29.12 5.13 -8.40
C ALA A 71 28.34 6.13 -7.52
N TYR A 72 28.01 7.33 -8.02
CA TYR A 72 27.22 8.29 -7.24
C TYR A 72 25.71 8.05 -7.32
N ILE A 73 25.24 7.26 -8.29
CA ILE A 73 23.81 7.03 -8.51
C ILE A 73 23.25 6.19 -7.38
N LYS A 74 22.33 6.78 -6.61
CA LYS A 74 21.65 6.15 -5.47
C LYS A 74 20.16 6.01 -5.69
N HIS A 75 19.54 6.87 -6.47
CA HIS A 75 18.10 6.91 -6.68
C HIS A 75 17.81 7.07 -8.18
N ILE A 76 16.93 6.23 -8.71
CA ILE A 76 16.47 6.31 -10.09
C ILE A 76 14.95 6.46 -10.11
N THR A 77 14.45 7.45 -10.85
CA THR A 77 13.02 7.59 -11.13
C THR A 77 12.77 7.39 -12.63
N PHE A 78 12.05 6.33 -12.99
CA PHE A 78 11.64 6.07 -14.37
C PHE A 78 10.37 6.86 -14.72
N THR A 79 10.41 7.60 -15.82
CA THR A 79 9.31 8.43 -16.31
C THR A 79 9.05 8.21 -17.80
N ARG A 80 7.83 8.51 -18.24
CA ARG A 80 7.45 8.57 -19.67
C ARG A 80 7.32 10.00 -20.18
N SER A 81 7.24 10.98 -19.27
CA SER A 81 7.11 12.38 -19.63
C SER A 81 8.24 12.79 -20.57
N PRO A 82 7.93 13.33 -21.76
CA PRO A 82 8.94 13.97 -22.55
C PRO A 82 9.46 15.12 -21.68
N LEU A 83 10.72 15.04 -21.25
CA LEU A 83 11.47 16.28 -21.07
C LEU A 83 11.22 17.06 -22.36
N LYS A 84 10.76 18.31 -22.25
CA LYS A 84 10.42 19.22 -23.37
C LYS A 84 11.67 19.56 -24.20
N LEU A 85 12.39 18.55 -24.64
CA LEU A 85 13.49 18.62 -25.57
C LEU A 85 12.89 18.27 -26.93
N PRO A 86 13.04 19.13 -27.94
CA PRO A 86 12.56 18.84 -29.29
C PRO A 86 13.30 17.61 -29.81
N LEU A 87 12.61 16.47 -29.91
CA LEU A 87 13.18 15.27 -30.54
C LEU A 87 13.13 15.42 -32.07
N PRO A 88 14.19 14.98 -32.79
CA PRO A 88 14.15 14.87 -34.25
C PRO A 88 13.06 13.88 -34.69
N LYS A 89 12.26 14.26 -35.70
CA LYS A 89 11.08 13.53 -36.21
C LYS A 89 11.37 12.16 -36.86
N THR A 90 12.61 11.67 -36.85
CA THR A 90 13.05 10.56 -37.71
C THR A 90 13.28 9.21 -37.01
N LEU A 91 13.03 9.08 -35.70
CA LEU A 91 13.28 7.82 -34.99
C LEU A 91 12.06 6.88 -34.91
N ASN A 92 11.50 6.50 -36.07
CA ASN A 92 10.45 5.49 -36.19
C ASN A 92 11.05 4.16 -36.70
N LYS A 93 11.74 3.40 -35.83
CA LYS A 93 11.87 1.94 -35.98
C LYS A 93 11.87 1.28 -34.60
N LYS A 94 10.93 0.35 -34.41
CA LYS A 94 10.82 -0.58 -33.26
C LYS A 94 12.12 -1.37 -33.09
N LYS A 95 13.09 -0.85 -32.33
CA LYS A 95 14.11 -1.68 -31.68
C LYS A 95 13.75 -1.74 -30.21
N ASP A 96 13.57 -2.94 -29.70
CA ASP A 96 13.29 -3.16 -28.28
C ASP A 96 14.38 -2.50 -27.42
N PRO A 97 14.02 -1.62 -26.48
CA PRO A 97 14.97 -0.96 -25.58
C PRO A 97 15.60 -1.91 -24.55
N GLN A 98 15.16 -3.18 -24.50
CA GLN A 98 15.49 -4.14 -23.45
C GLN A 98 17.00 -4.46 -23.26
N PRO A 99 17.82 -4.71 -24.31
CA PRO A 99 19.23 -5.11 -24.09
C PRO A 99 20.10 -3.97 -23.53
N ASN A 100 19.76 -2.71 -23.78
CA ASN A 100 20.52 -1.56 -23.26
C ASN A 100 20.26 -1.32 -21.77
N LEU A 101 19.07 -1.67 -21.29
CA LEU A 101 18.67 -1.44 -19.90
C LEU A 101 19.37 -2.39 -18.93
N ILE A 102 19.61 -3.64 -19.35
CA ILE A 102 20.41 -4.60 -18.59
C ILE A 102 21.83 -4.07 -18.36
N ASN A 103 22.50 -3.63 -19.44
CA ASN A 103 23.86 -3.09 -19.36
C ASN A 103 23.95 -1.76 -18.57
N ALA A 104 22.91 -0.93 -18.66
CA ALA A 104 22.87 0.36 -17.97
C ALA A 104 22.78 0.18 -16.45
N LEU A 105 21.86 -0.68 -15.98
CA LEU A 105 21.59 -0.86 -14.55
C LEU A 105 22.56 -1.83 -13.88
N SER A 106 23.16 -2.76 -14.64
CA SER A 106 24.12 -3.74 -14.11
C SER A 106 25.45 -3.16 -13.64
N ASN A 107 25.64 -1.84 -13.72
CA ASN A 107 26.87 -1.17 -13.32
C ASN A 107 26.64 -0.06 -12.27
N LEU A 108 25.56 -0.17 -11.48
CA LEU A 108 25.18 0.82 -10.47
C LEU A 108 25.36 0.25 -9.05
N PRO A 109 26.58 0.23 -8.50
CA PRO A 109 26.89 -0.49 -7.26
C PRO A 109 26.19 0.11 -6.03
N ASN A 110 25.86 1.40 -6.07
CA ASN A 110 25.33 2.15 -4.92
C ASN A 110 23.84 2.47 -5.03
N LEU A 111 23.12 1.83 -5.95
CA LEU A 111 21.69 2.07 -6.14
C LEU A 111 20.89 1.61 -4.91
N LYS A 112 20.15 2.55 -4.31
CA LYS A 112 19.36 2.37 -3.08
C LYS A 112 17.86 2.48 -3.30
N SER A 113 17.39 3.27 -4.27
CA SER A 113 15.97 3.33 -4.61
C SER A 113 15.67 3.33 -6.09
N ILE A 114 14.50 2.80 -6.42
CA ILE A 114 13.90 2.85 -7.75
C ILE A 114 12.44 3.26 -7.61
N ASP A 115 12.07 4.29 -8.35
CA ASP A 115 10.71 4.80 -8.41
C ASP A 115 10.19 4.75 -9.86
N PHE A 116 8.94 4.37 -10.05
CA PHE A 116 8.25 4.36 -11.34
C PHE A 116 7.16 5.43 -11.32
N ASP A 117 7.41 6.56 -11.97
CA ASP A 117 6.45 7.64 -12.16
C ASP A 117 5.92 7.60 -13.61
N LEU A 118 5.07 6.60 -13.83
CA LEU A 118 4.44 6.31 -15.10
C LEU A 118 2.92 6.42 -14.93
N LYS A 119 2.20 6.73 -16.00
CA LYS A 119 0.73 6.83 -15.97
C LYS A 119 0.04 5.60 -16.57
N ASP A 120 0.79 4.52 -16.80
CA ASP A 120 0.36 3.35 -17.56
C ASP A 120 0.89 2.04 -16.94
N ASN A 121 0.52 0.92 -17.54
CA ASN A 121 1.08 -0.40 -17.26
C ASN A 121 2.62 -0.41 -17.44
N ILE A 122 3.34 -0.85 -16.41
CA ILE A 122 4.81 -0.88 -16.39
C ILE A 122 5.39 -2.29 -16.60
N SER A 123 4.55 -3.28 -16.81
CA SER A 123 4.93 -4.70 -16.91
C SER A 123 6.07 -4.98 -17.89
N ASP A 124 6.04 -4.34 -19.06
CA ASP A 124 7.06 -4.51 -20.10
C ASP A 124 8.46 -4.06 -19.66
N TYR A 125 8.56 -3.22 -18.63
CA TYR A 125 9.82 -2.70 -18.09
C TYR A 125 10.20 -3.34 -16.77
N TRP A 126 9.23 -3.73 -15.95
CA TRP A 126 9.46 -4.31 -14.63
C TRP A 126 10.38 -5.52 -14.69
N THR A 127 10.02 -6.54 -15.45
CA THR A 127 10.79 -7.77 -15.54
C THR A 127 12.21 -7.51 -16.07
N PRO A 128 12.42 -6.77 -17.17
CA PRO A 128 13.77 -6.39 -17.62
C PRO A 128 14.58 -5.61 -16.57
N ILE A 129 13.97 -4.67 -15.85
CA ILE A 129 14.64 -3.87 -14.81
C ILE A 129 15.08 -4.75 -13.65
N ILE A 130 14.20 -5.60 -13.12
CA ILE A 130 14.55 -6.49 -12.02
C ILE A 130 15.65 -7.48 -12.44
N LYS A 131 15.55 -8.06 -13.64
CA LYS A 131 16.61 -8.94 -14.20
C LYS A 131 17.94 -8.20 -14.36
N ALA A 132 17.91 -6.95 -14.84
CA ALA A 132 19.09 -6.11 -14.99
C ALA A 132 19.82 -5.86 -13.67
N LEU A 133 19.04 -5.57 -12.62
CA LEU A 133 19.57 -5.34 -11.28
C LEU A 133 20.20 -6.61 -10.72
N LEU A 134 19.53 -7.75 -10.88
CA LEU A 134 20.06 -9.04 -10.44
C LEU A 134 21.36 -9.40 -11.16
N ALA A 135 21.46 -9.11 -12.46
CA ALA A 135 22.68 -9.35 -13.24
C ALA A 135 23.90 -8.51 -12.78
N ASN A 136 23.70 -7.37 -12.10
CA ASN A 136 24.79 -6.57 -11.52
C ASN A 136 25.60 -7.39 -10.50
N HIS A 137 24.92 -8.23 -9.75
CA HIS A 137 25.54 -9.05 -8.73
C HIS A 137 26.00 -10.37 -9.35
N LYS A 138 27.14 -10.31 -10.07
CA LYS A 138 27.78 -11.40 -10.85
C LYS A 138 27.92 -12.77 -10.15
N SER A 139 27.64 -12.86 -8.85
CA SER A 139 27.66 -14.09 -8.04
C SER A 139 26.52 -14.22 -7.02
N SER A 140 25.59 -13.26 -6.95
CA SER A 140 24.52 -13.27 -5.97
C SER A 140 23.16 -13.15 -6.63
N THR A 141 22.27 -14.10 -6.32
CA THR A 141 20.84 -14.02 -6.63
C THR A 141 20.11 -12.97 -5.77
N THR A 142 20.84 -12.17 -4.98
CA THR A 142 20.28 -11.22 -4.03
C THR A 142 20.75 -9.78 -4.29
N LEU A 143 19.83 -8.85 -4.17
CA LEU A 143 20.02 -7.40 -4.22
C LEU A 143 20.21 -6.88 -2.79
N THR A 144 21.45 -6.51 -2.47
CA THR A 144 21.84 -6.04 -1.14
C THR A 144 21.87 -4.51 -1.04
N SER A 145 22.01 -3.78 -2.14
CA SER A 145 22.09 -2.31 -2.11
C SER A 145 20.71 -1.64 -2.05
N LEU A 146 19.70 -2.27 -2.66
CA LEU A 146 18.37 -1.71 -2.84
C LEU A 146 17.56 -1.73 -1.53
N LYS A 147 17.04 -0.55 -1.16
CA LYS A 147 16.26 -0.31 0.06
C LYS A 147 14.82 0.09 -0.20
N THR A 148 14.53 0.69 -1.35
CA THR A 148 13.21 1.25 -1.66
C THR A 148 12.82 0.94 -3.10
N ILE A 149 11.60 0.44 -3.28
CA ILE A 149 10.95 0.31 -4.59
C ILE A 149 9.59 1.01 -4.48
N ARG A 150 9.30 1.93 -5.40
CA ARG A 150 8.00 2.59 -5.48
C ARG A 150 7.44 2.54 -6.89
N ILE A 151 6.16 2.23 -6.99
CA ILE A 151 5.38 2.32 -8.22
C ILE A 151 4.27 3.32 -7.93
N SER A 152 4.33 4.47 -8.60
CA SER A 152 3.36 5.56 -8.47
C SER A 152 1.93 5.02 -8.55
N PRO A 153 0.95 5.58 -7.83
CA PRO A 153 -0.46 5.21 -7.93
C PRO A 153 -1.03 5.29 -9.35
N THR A 154 -0.41 6.09 -10.23
CA THR A 154 -0.80 6.20 -11.65
C THR A 154 -0.19 5.13 -12.53
N ALA A 155 0.82 4.40 -12.04
CA ALA A 155 1.43 3.25 -12.69
C ALA A 155 0.84 1.97 -12.11
N TYR A 156 0.83 0.89 -12.89
CA TYR A 156 0.39 -0.39 -12.35
C TYR A 156 1.12 -1.58 -12.96
N LEU A 157 1.18 -2.66 -12.19
CA LEU A 157 1.60 -3.99 -12.63
C LEU A 157 0.40 -4.92 -12.74
N THR A 158 0.36 -5.74 -13.78
CA THR A 158 -0.58 -6.86 -13.79
C THR A 158 -0.05 -8.00 -12.91
N THR A 159 -0.95 -8.81 -12.33
CA THR A 159 -0.54 -9.90 -11.43
C THR A 159 0.29 -11.00 -12.11
N PRO A 160 0.03 -11.42 -13.37
CA PRO A 160 0.92 -12.34 -14.05
C PRO A 160 2.32 -11.77 -14.21
N ASP A 161 2.47 -10.46 -14.41
CA ASP A 161 3.77 -9.84 -14.66
C ASP A 161 4.61 -9.73 -13.39
N LEU A 162 3.98 -9.41 -12.25
CA LEU A 162 4.67 -9.45 -10.95
C LEU A 162 5.17 -10.86 -10.65
N THR A 163 4.33 -11.87 -10.87
CA THR A 163 4.61 -13.26 -10.47
C THR A 163 5.50 -14.01 -11.46
N SER A 164 5.43 -13.70 -12.76
CA SER A 164 6.29 -14.28 -13.80
C SER A 164 7.69 -13.65 -13.85
N SER A 165 7.86 -12.44 -13.29
CA SER A 165 9.14 -11.74 -13.29
C SER A 165 10.26 -12.50 -12.56
N LEU A 166 9.91 -13.45 -11.68
CA LEU A 166 10.84 -14.18 -10.82
C LEU A 166 10.60 -15.70 -10.82
N PRO A 167 10.83 -16.41 -11.94
CA PRO A 167 10.71 -17.87 -12.00
C PRO A 167 11.68 -18.62 -11.07
N ILE A 168 12.66 -17.91 -10.49
CA ILE A 168 13.74 -18.45 -9.65
C ILE A 168 13.32 -18.64 -8.18
N LEU A 169 12.14 -18.17 -7.78
CA LEU A 169 11.58 -18.43 -6.43
C LEU A 169 11.07 -19.87 -6.25
N SER A 170 11.42 -20.80 -7.14
CA SER A 170 11.12 -22.22 -7.02
C SER A 170 11.72 -22.81 -5.74
N SER A 171 10.92 -22.76 -4.66
CA SER A 171 10.85 -23.60 -3.45
C SER A 171 12.12 -23.96 -2.65
N SER A 172 13.33 -23.66 -3.12
CA SER A 172 14.58 -24.15 -2.55
C SER A 172 15.50 -23.05 -1.99
N SER A 173 15.46 -21.83 -2.52
CA SER A 173 16.30 -20.74 -1.99
C SER A 173 15.59 -20.03 -0.83
N LYS A 174 16.00 -20.31 0.41
CA LYS A 174 15.54 -19.61 1.63
C LYS A 174 15.93 -18.13 1.68
N THR A 175 16.72 -17.65 0.73
CA THR A 175 17.27 -16.29 0.72
C THR A 175 16.36 -15.33 -0.04
N PRO A 176 15.88 -14.24 0.58
CA PRO A 176 15.07 -13.25 -0.09
C PRO A 176 15.86 -12.55 -1.20
N ILE A 177 15.20 -12.26 -2.31
CA ILE A 177 15.80 -11.56 -3.46
C ILE A 177 16.28 -10.18 -3.03
N PHE A 178 15.47 -9.44 -2.28
CA PHE A 178 15.82 -8.10 -1.81
C PHE A 178 16.19 -8.13 -0.33
N ARG A 179 17.47 -8.43 -0.05
CA ARG A 179 17.96 -8.66 1.31
C ARG A 179 17.88 -7.43 2.22
N ASN A 180 17.86 -6.23 1.66
CA ASN A 180 17.87 -4.96 2.42
C ASN A 180 16.68 -4.05 2.08
N LEU A 181 15.63 -4.57 1.44
CA LEU A 181 14.46 -3.78 1.10
C LEU A 181 13.69 -3.41 2.37
N LYS A 182 13.53 -2.11 2.59
CA LYS A 182 12.83 -1.52 3.74
C LYS A 182 11.46 -0.97 3.36
N THR A 183 11.32 -0.45 2.15
CA THR A 183 10.08 0.19 1.69
C THR A 183 9.67 -0.41 0.35
N LEU A 184 8.43 -0.87 0.30
CA LEU A 184 7.80 -1.41 -0.90
C LEU A 184 6.46 -0.73 -1.10
N GLU A 185 6.36 0.06 -2.16
CA GLU A 185 5.12 0.70 -2.58
C GLU A 185 4.78 0.19 -3.98
N ILE A 186 3.70 -0.57 -4.08
CA ILE A 186 3.29 -1.22 -5.33
C ILE A 186 1.83 -0.90 -5.60
N SER A 187 1.61 -0.41 -6.81
CA SER A 187 0.30 -0.29 -7.41
C SER A 187 0.11 -1.43 -8.42
N ILE A 188 -0.92 -2.25 -8.22
CA ILE A 188 -1.22 -3.44 -9.04
C ILE A 188 -2.64 -3.38 -9.59
N THR A 189 -2.88 -4.05 -10.71
CA THR A 189 -4.21 -4.34 -11.23
C THR A 189 -4.51 -5.80 -10.95
N LEU A 190 -5.29 -6.07 -9.90
CA LEU A 190 -5.73 -7.41 -9.57
C LEU A 190 -6.94 -7.77 -10.43
N LEU A 191 -6.85 -8.92 -11.10
CA LEU A 191 -8.02 -9.58 -11.69
C LEU A 191 -8.61 -10.52 -10.64
N TYR A 192 -9.77 -10.14 -10.11
CA TYR A 192 -10.42 -10.80 -8.97
C TYR A 192 -11.17 -12.08 -9.32
N ASP A 193 -11.35 -12.35 -10.62
CA ASP A 193 -11.84 -13.63 -11.15
C ASP A 193 -10.95 -14.82 -10.72
N ARG A 194 -9.72 -14.55 -10.26
CA ARG A 194 -8.73 -15.57 -9.89
C ARG A 194 -8.10 -15.28 -8.53
N PRO A 195 -8.66 -15.79 -7.42
CA PRO A 195 -8.12 -15.65 -6.06
C PRO A 195 -6.62 -16.00 -5.94
N LYS A 196 -6.16 -16.97 -6.74
CA LYS A 196 -4.74 -17.40 -6.80
C LYS A 196 -3.80 -16.25 -7.15
N HIS A 197 -4.25 -15.22 -7.87
CA HIS A 197 -3.41 -14.07 -8.18
C HIS A 197 -3.07 -13.25 -6.93
N ILE A 198 -4.04 -13.00 -6.06
CA ILE A 198 -3.83 -12.29 -4.80
C ILE A 198 -2.88 -13.08 -3.90
N GLU A 199 -3.11 -14.39 -3.77
CA GLU A 199 -2.24 -15.29 -2.99
C GLU A 199 -0.79 -15.20 -3.47
N ARG A 200 -0.56 -15.22 -4.79
CA ARG A 200 0.79 -15.09 -5.36
C ARG A 200 1.42 -13.72 -5.13
N VAL A 201 0.63 -12.63 -5.08
CA VAL A 201 1.17 -11.31 -4.71
C VAL A 201 1.69 -11.35 -3.28
N TRP A 202 0.91 -11.89 -2.33
CA TRP A 202 1.34 -12.00 -0.94
C TRP A 202 2.53 -12.94 -0.76
N GLU A 203 2.55 -14.05 -1.47
CA GLU A 203 3.68 -14.98 -1.52
C GLU A 203 4.94 -14.29 -2.06
N TRP A 204 4.80 -13.51 -3.13
CA TRP A 204 5.89 -12.72 -3.68
C TRP A 204 6.42 -11.70 -2.67
N ILE A 205 5.54 -10.92 -2.01
CA ILE A 205 5.96 -9.92 -1.01
C ILE A 205 6.73 -10.59 0.13
N SER A 206 6.19 -11.69 0.66
CA SER A 206 6.79 -12.41 1.79
C SER A 206 8.13 -13.05 1.42
N SER A 207 8.24 -13.66 0.24
CA SER A 207 9.45 -14.35 -0.21
C SER A 207 10.54 -13.38 -0.71
N ALA A 208 10.16 -12.33 -1.43
CA ALA A 208 11.12 -11.42 -2.05
C ALA A 208 11.71 -10.40 -1.06
N ALA A 209 10.92 -9.92 -0.09
CA ALA A 209 11.31 -8.81 0.78
C ALA A 209 10.95 -8.99 2.27
N GLY A 210 10.24 -10.05 2.64
CA GLY A 210 9.55 -10.14 3.92
C GLY A 210 10.38 -9.87 5.19
N PRO A 211 11.58 -10.45 5.35
CA PRO A 211 12.36 -10.33 6.59
C PRO A 211 12.85 -8.91 6.91
N THR A 212 12.99 -8.03 5.91
CA THR A 212 13.56 -6.68 6.11
C THR A 212 12.58 -5.54 5.90
N LEU A 213 11.38 -5.86 5.41
CA LEU A 213 10.39 -4.85 5.06
C LEU A 213 9.88 -4.13 6.31
N THR A 214 9.99 -2.80 6.28
CA THR A 214 9.53 -1.90 7.36
C THR A 214 8.29 -1.10 6.97
N SER A 215 8.07 -0.88 5.67
CA SER A 215 6.90 -0.15 5.16
C SER A 215 6.39 -0.85 3.90
N LEU A 216 5.12 -1.23 3.93
CA LEU A 216 4.40 -1.84 2.81
C LEU A 216 3.21 -0.96 2.43
N ILE A 217 3.17 -0.53 1.17
CA ILE A 217 2.02 0.13 0.57
C ILE A 217 1.58 -0.73 -0.62
N LEU A 218 0.38 -1.30 -0.55
CA LEU A 218 -0.19 -2.10 -1.62
C LEU A 218 -1.51 -1.48 -2.06
N ILE A 219 -1.53 -0.96 -3.27
CA ILE A 219 -2.69 -0.30 -3.87
C ILE A 219 -3.17 -1.18 -5.02
N ASN A 220 -4.42 -1.59 -4.96
CA ASN A 220 -5.06 -2.13 -6.14
C ASN A 220 -5.76 -1.00 -6.93
N THR A 221 -5.34 -0.88 -8.18
CA THR A 221 -5.81 0.11 -9.16
C THR A 221 -7.04 -0.37 -9.93
N SER A 222 -7.32 -1.68 -9.91
CA SER A 222 -8.59 -2.20 -10.43
C SER A 222 -9.72 -1.60 -9.60
N GLN A 223 -10.64 -0.91 -10.25
CA GLN A 223 -11.91 -0.59 -9.62
C GLN A 223 -12.61 -1.91 -9.31
N ILE A 224 -12.71 -2.25 -8.03
CA ILE A 224 -13.53 -3.35 -7.58
C ILE A 224 -14.98 -2.92 -7.81
N SER A 225 -15.67 -3.64 -8.70
CA SER A 225 -17.10 -3.41 -8.82
C SER A 225 -17.75 -3.92 -7.52
N PRO A 226 -18.68 -3.17 -6.92
CA PRO A 226 -19.47 -3.66 -5.79
C PRO A 226 -20.35 -4.86 -6.18
N GLU A 227 -20.51 -5.08 -7.48
CA GLU A 227 -21.24 -6.18 -8.08
C GLU A 227 -20.39 -7.44 -8.28
N ASP A 228 -19.07 -7.35 -8.14
CA ASP A 228 -18.18 -8.50 -8.29
C ASP A 228 -18.45 -9.51 -7.15
N PRO A 229 -18.64 -10.80 -7.46
CA PRO A 229 -18.84 -11.81 -6.43
C PRO A 229 -17.62 -11.88 -5.51
N TRP A 230 -17.85 -12.20 -4.24
CA TRP A 230 -16.76 -12.42 -3.30
C TRP A 230 -15.81 -13.49 -3.87
N PRO A 231 -14.50 -13.20 -4.05
CA PRO A 231 -13.62 -14.06 -4.84
C PRO A 231 -13.55 -15.51 -4.33
N LEU A 232 -13.79 -15.71 -3.02
CA LEU A 232 -13.66 -17.01 -2.37
C LEU A 232 -14.93 -17.88 -2.47
N ASP A 233 -16.09 -17.29 -2.79
CA ASP A 233 -17.35 -18.04 -2.94
C ASP A 233 -17.33 -18.94 -4.19
N SER A 234 -16.59 -18.50 -5.23
CA SER A 234 -16.42 -19.22 -6.49
C SER A 234 -15.74 -20.60 -6.36
N ARG A 235 -15.05 -20.88 -5.24
CA ARG A 235 -14.38 -22.18 -5.01
C ARG A 235 -15.36 -23.33 -4.73
N HIS A 236 -16.62 -23.03 -4.41
CA HIS A 236 -17.57 -24.01 -3.87
C HIS A 236 -18.75 -24.37 -4.82
N HIS A 237 -18.79 -23.87 -6.05
CA HIS A 237 -19.89 -24.17 -6.99
C HIS A 237 -19.92 -25.62 -7.55
N HIS A 238 -19.18 -26.56 -6.95
CA HIS A 238 -19.32 -27.99 -7.25
C HIS A 238 -19.72 -28.89 -6.07
N SER A 239 -20.09 -28.36 -4.89
CA SER A 239 -20.74 -29.23 -3.89
C SER A 239 -21.68 -28.49 -2.95
N SER A 240 -22.96 -28.87 -3.04
CA SER A 240 -23.97 -28.91 -1.97
C SER A 240 -24.23 -27.65 -1.12
N SER A 241 -25.46 -27.17 -1.24
CA SER A 241 -26.28 -26.42 -0.28
C SER A 241 -25.68 -26.28 1.13
N ILE A 242 -25.28 -25.06 1.50
CA ILE A 242 -24.91 -24.71 2.87
C ILE A 242 -26.04 -23.87 3.47
N SER A 243 -26.80 -24.48 4.37
CA SER A 243 -27.61 -23.79 5.36
C SER A 243 -26.72 -23.35 6.54
N SER A 244 -26.90 -22.11 6.99
CA SER A 244 -26.58 -21.63 8.34
C SER A 244 -25.11 -21.75 8.81
N ILE A 245 -24.26 -20.82 8.37
CA ILE A 245 -22.94 -20.59 8.98
C ILE A 245 -23.13 -19.74 10.25
N SER A 246 -23.35 -20.40 11.37
CA SER A 246 -23.35 -19.77 12.71
C SER A 246 -22.45 -20.55 13.66
N SER A 247 -21.14 -20.53 13.41
CA SER A 247 -20.06 -20.72 14.41
C SER A 247 -18.70 -20.85 13.71
N ILE A 248 -17.89 -19.79 13.74
CA ILE A 248 -16.48 -19.84 13.33
C ILE A 248 -15.64 -19.70 14.61
N SER A 249 -15.26 -20.84 15.19
CA SER A 249 -14.17 -20.90 16.15
C SER A 249 -12.86 -20.99 15.39
N ILE A 250 -11.99 -19.98 15.49
CA ILE A 250 -10.63 -20.03 14.92
C ILE A 250 -9.81 -21.04 15.75
N SER A 251 -10.07 -22.32 15.58
CA SER A 251 -9.07 -23.37 15.74
C SER A 251 -8.31 -23.48 14.41
N ASP A 252 -7.04 -23.91 14.46
CA ASP A 252 -6.21 -24.14 13.27
C ASP A 252 -6.81 -25.17 12.27
N SER A 253 -7.94 -25.78 12.62
CA SER A 253 -8.73 -26.69 11.77
C SER A 253 -9.79 -26.01 10.90
N ASP A 254 -10.08 -24.72 11.07
CA ASP A 254 -11.15 -24.06 10.31
C ASP A 254 -10.65 -23.68 8.91
N ASN A 255 -11.09 -24.45 7.92
CA ASN A 255 -10.87 -24.31 6.47
C ASN A 255 -11.39 -23.00 5.85
N THR A 256 -11.65 -21.95 6.65
CA THR A 256 -12.08 -20.67 6.07
C THR A 256 -10.97 -20.17 5.14
N PRO A 257 -11.31 -19.84 3.89
CA PRO A 257 -10.33 -19.44 2.90
C PRO A 257 -9.63 -18.15 3.34
N THR A 258 -8.32 -18.09 3.13
CA THR A 258 -7.46 -16.93 3.41
C THR A 258 -6.72 -16.55 2.13
N PHE A 259 -6.40 -15.27 1.96
CA PHE A 259 -5.58 -14.80 0.84
C PHE A 259 -4.09 -14.82 1.17
N LEU A 260 -3.73 -14.75 2.45
CA LEU A 260 -2.33 -14.83 2.86
C LEU A 260 -1.85 -16.29 2.91
N PRO A 261 -0.66 -16.59 2.35
CA PRO A 261 -0.08 -17.92 2.47
C PRO A 261 0.28 -18.21 3.92
N LYS A 262 0.24 -19.49 4.32
CA LYS A 262 0.59 -19.94 5.68
C LYS A 262 2.02 -19.54 6.10
N THR A 263 2.91 -19.37 5.13
CA THR A 263 4.31 -18.96 5.31
C THR A 263 4.51 -17.45 5.38
N PHE A 264 3.43 -16.65 5.29
CA PHE A 264 3.52 -15.20 5.26
C PHE A 264 4.08 -14.65 6.57
N HIS A 265 5.15 -13.86 6.51
CA HIS A 265 5.78 -13.31 7.69
C HIS A 265 6.54 -12.00 7.41
N LEU A 266 6.17 -10.91 8.12
CA LEU A 266 6.78 -9.58 8.00
C LEU A 266 7.26 -9.05 9.38
N PRO A 267 8.32 -9.61 9.97
CA PRO A 267 8.67 -9.39 11.39
C PRO A 267 9.13 -7.97 11.75
N ARG A 268 9.43 -7.13 10.75
CA ARG A 268 9.95 -5.77 10.94
C ARG A 268 9.00 -4.70 10.45
N LEU A 269 7.78 -5.07 10.06
CA LEU A 269 6.81 -4.15 9.49
C LEU A 269 6.40 -3.11 10.54
N ARG A 270 6.63 -1.85 10.21
CA ARG A 270 6.25 -0.67 11.00
C ARG A 270 5.07 0.06 10.39
N GLY A 271 5.00 0.17 9.07
CA GLY A 271 3.90 0.82 8.35
C GLY A 271 3.23 -0.11 7.36
N LEU A 272 1.90 -0.23 7.46
CA LEU A 272 1.08 -0.99 6.53
C LEU A 272 0.01 -0.08 5.93
N LYS A 273 -0.01 0.06 4.59
CA LYS A 273 -1.07 0.74 3.85
C LYS A 273 -1.66 -0.19 2.80
N LEU A 274 -2.96 -0.45 2.88
CA LEU A 274 -3.68 -1.32 1.96
C LEU A 274 -4.85 -0.54 1.36
N GLN A 275 -4.99 -0.58 0.04
CA GLN A 275 -6.05 0.16 -0.64
C GLN A 275 -6.74 -0.68 -1.72
N ASN A 276 -8.08 -0.67 -1.71
CA ASN A 276 -8.94 -1.38 -2.67
C ASN A 276 -8.66 -2.90 -2.74
N LEU A 277 -8.44 -3.56 -1.59
CA LEU A 277 -8.13 -4.99 -1.52
C LEU A 277 -9.24 -5.77 -0.83
N TYR A 278 -9.46 -7.01 -1.28
CA TYR A 278 -10.23 -8.00 -0.52
C TYR A 278 -9.37 -8.55 0.62
N LEU A 279 -9.93 -8.54 1.82
CA LEU A 279 -9.29 -9.04 3.03
C LEU A 279 -10.28 -9.88 3.82
N THR A 280 -9.82 -11.00 4.38
CA THR A 280 -10.59 -11.73 5.40
C THR A 280 -10.18 -11.28 6.81
N ILE A 281 -11.03 -11.56 7.80
CA ILE A 281 -10.65 -11.30 9.20
C ILE A 281 -9.40 -12.09 9.63
N LYS A 282 -9.22 -13.30 9.08
CA LYS A 282 -8.02 -14.12 9.33
C LYS A 282 -6.78 -13.50 8.71
N ASP A 283 -6.90 -12.93 7.52
CA ASP A 283 -5.82 -12.21 6.85
C ASP A 283 -5.35 -11.03 7.71
N LEU A 284 -6.29 -10.23 8.21
CA LEU A 284 -6.02 -9.11 9.11
C LEU A 284 -5.40 -9.56 10.44
N HIS A 285 -5.93 -10.63 11.05
CA HIS A 285 -5.36 -11.21 12.26
C HIS A 285 -3.92 -11.68 12.03
N HIS A 286 -3.63 -12.35 10.92
CA HIS A 286 -2.29 -12.82 10.59
C HIS A 286 -1.32 -11.66 10.38
N LEU A 287 -1.73 -10.61 9.66
CA LEU A 287 -0.94 -9.39 9.47
C LEU A 287 -0.59 -8.71 10.79
N LEU A 288 -1.58 -8.58 11.69
CA LEU A 288 -1.41 -7.95 12.99
C LEU A 288 -0.53 -8.77 13.93
N THR A 289 -0.75 -10.09 14.01
CA THR A 289 0.01 -10.97 14.92
C THR A 289 1.47 -11.11 14.50
N THR A 290 1.73 -11.29 13.20
CA THR A 290 3.10 -11.42 12.66
C THR A 290 3.95 -10.17 12.83
N SER A 291 3.33 -8.99 12.88
CA SER A 291 4.00 -7.68 12.95
C SER A 291 3.80 -6.93 14.28
N SER A 292 3.11 -7.56 15.25
CA SER A 292 2.55 -6.91 16.45
C SER A 292 3.53 -6.04 17.25
N LYS A 293 4.78 -6.46 17.40
CA LYS A 293 5.79 -5.75 18.20
C LYS A 293 6.37 -4.51 17.51
N SER A 294 6.34 -4.46 16.18
CA SER A 294 6.98 -3.39 15.39
C SER A 294 6.00 -2.46 14.71
N LEU A 295 4.72 -2.83 14.61
CA LEU A 295 3.73 -2.09 13.85
C LEU A 295 3.42 -0.74 14.53
N GLU A 296 3.70 0.34 13.82
CA GLU A 296 3.57 1.74 14.25
C GLU A 296 2.38 2.44 13.55
N SER A 297 2.08 2.06 12.30
CA SER A 297 1.05 2.67 11.46
C SER A 297 0.27 1.64 10.64
N ILE A 298 -1.07 1.76 10.63
CA ILE A 298 -1.98 1.01 9.77
C ILE A 298 -2.89 1.99 9.03
N ASP A 299 -2.97 1.88 7.71
CA ASP A 299 -3.87 2.63 6.84
C ASP A 299 -4.64 1.66 5.94
N LEU A 300 -5.92 1.40 6.23
CA LEU A 300 -6.79 0.56 5.41
C LEU A 300 -7.82 1.46 4.73
N HIS A 301 -7.76 1.54 3.40
CA HIS A 301 -8.61 2.43 2.64
C HIS A 301 -9.43 1.67 1.59
N ALA A 302 -10.75 1.72 1.70
CA ALA A 302 -11.65 1.06 0.75
C ALA A 302 -11.34 -0.45 0.59
N CYS A 303 -11.02 -1.12 1.69
CA CYS A 303 -10.85 -2.57 1.72
C CYS A 303 -12.21 -3.26 1.85
N TYR A 304 -12.34 -4.44 1.24
CA TYR A 304 -13.58 -5.20 1.16
C TYR A 304 -13.46 -6.47 2.00
N THR A 305 -14.50 -6.77 2.78
CA THR A 305 -14.61 -8.00 3.58
C THR A 305 -15.95 -8.70 3.29
N GLN A 306 -16.10 -9.97 3.64
CA GLN A 306 -17.29 -10.76 3.29
C GLN A 306 -18.53 -10.26 4.05
N SER A 307 -18.38 -9.93 5.33
CA SER A 307 -19.42 -9.35 6.17
C SER A 307 -18.89 -8.08 6.85
N PRO A 308 -18.87 -6.91 6.17
CA PRO A 308 -18.19 -5.71 6.67
C PRO A 308 -18.57 -5.31 8.07
N LYS A 309 -19.86 -5.32 8.40
CA LYS A 309 -20.33 -4.98 9.75
C LYS A 309 -19.69 -5.86 10.82
N HIS A 310 -19.58 -7.16 10.58
CA HIS A 310 -19.04 -8.13 11.55
C HIS A 310 -17.52 -8.16 11.52
N ASP A 311 -16.93 -8.23 10.32
CA ASP A 311 -15.49 -8.37 10.14
C ASP A 311 -14.75 -7.13 10.65
N TRP A 312 -15.26 -5.92 10.38
CA TRP A 312 -14.65 -4.71 10.89
C TRP A 312 -14.82 -4.55 12.41
N PHE A 313 -15.97 -4.96 12.97
CA PHE A 313 -16.15 -5.03 14.42
C PHE A 313 -15.14 -6.00 15.07
N ASN A 314 -14.97 -7.18 14.47
CA ASN A 314 -14.00 -8.17 14.92
C ASN A 314 -12.57 -7.64 14.81
N PHE A 315 -12.25 -6.94 13.72
CA PHE A 315 -10.94 -6.32 13.52
C PHE A 315 -10.63 -5.26 14.57
N LEU A 316 -11.59 -4.36 14.87
CA LEU A 316 -11.45 -3.36 15.93
C LEU A 316 -11.27 -4.03 17.31
N SER A 317 -11.98 -5.14 17.56
CA SER A 317 -11.80 -5.94 18.77
C SER A 317 -10.41 -6.58 18.87
N LEU A 318 -9.84 -7.02 17.74
CA LEU A 318 -8.46 -7.53 17.68
C LEU A 318 -7.44 -6.41 17.93
N LEU A 319 -7.65 -5.24 17.34
CA LEU A 319 -6.80 -4.07 17.59
C LEU A 319 -6.84 -3.66 19.07
N HIS A 320 -8.03 -3.62 19.68
CA HIS A 320 -8.17 -3.34 21.11
C HIS A 320 -7.35 -4.32 21.95
N LYS A 321 -7.42 -5.63 21.68
CA LYS A 321 -6.62 -6.64 22.40
C LYS A 321 -5.11 -6.46 22.23
N LEU A 322 -4.66 -5.97 21.07
CA LEU A 322 -3.24 -5.71 20.82
C LEU A 322 -2.75 -4.42 21.50
N ILE A 323 -3.62 -3.42 21.60
CA ILE A 323 -3.28 -2.11 22.16
C ILE A 323 -3.38 -2.12 23.69
N SER A 324 -4.39 -2.79 24.24
CA SER A 324 -4.60 -2.89 25.67
C SER A 324 -3.44 -3.61 26.33
N ALA A 325 -2.70 -2.86 27.16
CA ALA A 325 -1.49 -3.30 27.82
C ALA A 325 -1.74 -4.60 28.59
N THR A 326 -0.87 -5.58 28.40
CA THR A 326 -0.84 -6.79 29.24
C THR A 326 -0.30 -6.38 30.60
N THR A 327 -1.18 -6.01 31.53
CA THR A 327 -0.79 -5.84 32.94
C THR A 327 -0.28 -7.18 33.45
N THR A 328 1.05 -7.32 33.51
CA THR A 328 1.67 -8.53 34.02
C THR A 328 1.97 -8.29 35.48
N THR A 329 1.10 -8.79 36.36
CA THR A 329 1.30 -8.74 37.81
C THR A 329 2.33 -9.80 38.18
N ALA A 330 3.56 -9.41 38.47
CA ALA A 330 4.57 -10.31 39.00
C ALA A 330 4.58 -10.20 40.53
N THR A 331 4.06 -11.21 41.21
CA THR A 331 4.15 -11.33 42.66
C THR A 331 5.45 -12.05 43.00
N THR A 332 6.39 -11.34 43.63
CA THR A 332 7.64 -11.96 44.13
C THR A 332 7.49 -12.16 45.64
N ILE A 333 7.54 -13.41 46.10
CA ILE A 333 7.49 -13.75 47.52
C ILE A 333 8.94 -13.89 48.01
N ASN A 334 9.44 -12.91 48.75
CA ASN A 334 10.72 -12.99 49.46
C ASN A 334 10.46 -12.72 50.95
N ASN A 335 10.77 -13.70 51.80
CA ASN A 335 10.80 -13.60 53.27
C ASN A 335 9.57 -12.91 53.90
N ASP A 336 8.40 -13.57 53.83
CA ASP A 336 7.14 -13.20 54.50
C ASP A 336 6.58 -11.79 54.22
N LYS A 337 7.12 -11.08 53.22
CA LYS A 337 6.55 -9.83 52.71
C LYS A 337 6.21 -9.98 51.23
N GLU A 338 4.92 -9.97 50.93
CA GLU A 338 4.40 -9.97 49.57
C GLU A 338 4.71 -8.60 48.93
N HIS A 339 5.64 -8.56 47.98
CA HIS A 339 5.86 -7.40 47.14
C HIS A 339 5.23 -7.64 45.77
N THR A 340 4.09 -7.00 45.56
CA THR A 340 3.42 -6.92 44.27
C THR A 340 4.01 -5.77 43.46
N THR A 341 4.82 -6.07 42.46
CA THR A 341 5.26 -5.08 41.47
C THR A 341 4.37 -5.18 40.24
N THR A 342 3.52 -4.19 40.03
CA THR A 342 2.74 -4.00 38.81
C THR A 342 3.57 -3.22 37.79
N THR A 343 4.17 -3.93 36.83
CA THR A 343 4.75 -3.30 35.63
C THR A 343 3.73 -3.33 34.49
N THR A 344 3.25 -2.15 34.11
CA THR A 344 2.43 -1.96 32.90
C THR A 344 3.36 -1.78 31.71
N THR A 345 3.60 -2.85 30.94
CA THR A 345 4.33 -2.75 29.67
C THR A 345 3.34 -2.55 28.53
N ARG A 346 3.40 -1.38 27.88
CA ARG A 346 2.68 -1.16 26.62
C ARG A 346 3.27 -2.11 25.58
N THR A 347 2.46 -3.02 25.07
CA THR A 347 2.90 -4.10 24.17
C THR A 347 2.88 -3.72 22.70
N SER A 348 2.16 -2.67 22.31
CA SER A 348 2.10 -2.17 20.93
C SER A 348 2.72 -0.78 20.76
N ASN A 349 3.48 -0.64 19.68
CA ASN A 349 4.04 0.63 19.20
C ASN A 349 3.06 1.37 18.26
N LEU A 350 1.83 0.88 18.14
CA LEU A 350 0.83 1.42 17.22
C LEU A 350 0.43 2.82 17.67
N SER A 351 0.60 3.79 16.77
CA SER A 351 0.40 5.22 17.01
C SER A 351 -0.54 5.85 15.97
N THR A 352 -0.54 5.33 14.75
CA THR A 352 -1.40 5.85 13.67
C THR A 352 -2.30 4.73 13.17
N ILE A 353 -3.61 4.96 13.23
CA ILE A 353 -4.59 4.02 12.68
C ILE A 353 -5.55 4.85 11.83
N HIS A 354 -5.57 4.57 10.54
CA HIS A 354 -6.48 5.19 9.59
C HIS A 354 -7.29 4.10 8.92
N LEU A 355 -8.61 4.13 9.08
CA LEU A 355 -9.52 3.09 8.62
C LEU A 355 -10.67 3.76 7.87
N ALA A 356 -10.51 3.95 6.56
CA ALA A 356 -11.63 4.33 5.70
C ALA A 356 -12.42 3.06 5.36
N LEU A 357 -13.27 2.64 6.31
CA LEU A 357 -14.04 1.41 6.25
C LEU A 357 -15.10 1.52 5.17
N GLN A 358 -15.18 0.51 4.31
CA GLN A 358 -16.19 0.48 3.26
C GLN A 358 -17.26 -0.55 3.61
N GLY A 359 -18.48 -0.07 3.81
CA GLY A 359 -19.67 -0.92 3.95
C GLY A 359 -20.30 -1.32 2.62
N HIS A 360 -19.59 -1.18 1.50
CA HIS A 360 -20.19 -1.28 0.17
C HIS A 360 -20.31 -2.74 -0.28
N HIS A 361 -21.55 -3.24 -0.25
CA HIS A 361 -21.96 -4.51 -0.85
C HIS A 361 -23.27 -4.32 -1.61
N ARG A 362 -23.45 -5.07 -2.71
CA ARG A 362 -24.66 -5.08 -3.53
C ARG A 362 -25.95 -5.27 -2.72
N ASN A 363 -25.88 -6.06 -1.65
CA ASN A 363 -27.06 -6.41 -0.84
C ASN A 363 -27.22 -5.53 0.41
N ILE A 364 -26.36 -4.52 0.58
CA ILE A 364 -26.27 -3.75 1.82
C ILE A 364 -26.55 -2.28 1.53
N SER A 365 -27.84 -2.01 1.34
CA SER A 365 -28.41 -0.66 1.30
C SER A 365 -28.81 -0.14 2.67
N SER A 366 -28.88 -1.00 3.69
CA SER A 366 -29.43 -0.67 5.00
C SER A 366 -28.45 0.06 5.94
N TYR A 367 -27.16 0.14 5.62
CA TYR A 367 -26.18 0.84 6.45
C TYR A 367 -24.93 1.32 5.70
N GLU A 368 -24.20 2.26 6.30
CA GLU A 368 -22.88 2.76 5.93
C GLU A 368 -21.93 2.66 7.11
N LEU A 369 -20.70 2.16 6.90
CA LEU A 369 -19.69 2.14 7.95
C LEU A 369 -18.91 3.46 7.95
N PRO A 370 -18.55 4.00 9.12
CA PRO A 370 -17.80 5.25 9.22
C PRO A 370 -16.34 5.08 8.82
N GLU A 371 -15.76 6.18 8.35
CA GLU A 371 -14.30 6.35 8.37
C GLU A 371 -13.86 6.60 9.81
N ILE A 372 -12.85 5.88 10.27
CA ILE A 372 -12.31 5.94 11.62
C ILE A 372 -10.85 6.34 11.51
N SER A 373 -10.49 7.48 12.10
CA SER A 373 -9.11 7.96 12.14
C SER A 373 -8.65 8.13 13.58
N ILE A 374 -7.40 7.72 13.82
CA ILE A 374 -6.67 7.92 15.05
C ILE A 374 -5.36 8.60 14.70
N ILE A 375 -5.18 9.78 15.28
CA ILE A 375 -3.90 10.44 15.36
C ILE A 375 -3.57 10.46 16.85
N THR A 376 -2.74 9.53 17.33
CA THR A 376 -2.33 9.60 18.73
C THR A 376 -1.29 10.69 18.88
N ASP A 377 -1.68 11.82 19.46
CA ASP A 377 -0.71 12.65 20.16
C ASP A 377 -0.28 11.90 21.43
N SER A 378 1.02 11.93 21.72
CA SER A 378 1.73 11.07 22.69
C SER A 378 1.21 11.11 24.14
N SER A 379 0.16 11.89 24.43
CA SER A 379 -0.43 12.08 25.76
C SER A 379 -1.71 11.28 26.04
N CYS A 380 -2.45 10.76 25.06
CA CYS A 380 -3.60 9.87 25.34
C CYS A 380 -4.11 9.14 24.07
N PRO A 381 -4.04 7.80 23.98
CA PRO A 381 -4.33 7.07 22.74
C PRO A 381 -5.82 6.74 22.52
N THR A 382 -6.77 7.39 23.19
CA THR A 382 -8.13 6.85 23.34
C THR A 382 -9.24 7.58 22.58
N THR A 383 -9.01 8.77 22.03
CA THR A 383 -10.04 9.47 21.24
C THR A 383 -9.90 9.19 19.76
N PHE A 384 -10.96 8.63 19.17
CA PHE A 384 -11.06 8.36 17.75
C PHE A 384 -11.97 9.38 17.11
N GLU A 385 -11.56 9.91 15.97
CA GLU A 385 -12.43 10.69 15.13
C GLU A 385 -13.13 9.75 14.15
N THR A 386 -14.45 9.71 14.24
CA THR A 386 -15.29 8.98 13.30
C THR A 386 -16.00 9.96 12.39
N VAL A 387 -15.94 9.70 11.10
CA VAL A 387 -16.51 10.55 10.06
C VAL A 387 -17.51 9.71 9.26
N LEU A 388 -18.76 10.14 9.28
CA LEU A 388 -19.80 9.65 8.38
C LEU A 388 -20.11 10.75 7.37
N HIS A 389 -19.96 10.43 6.10
CA HIS A 389 -20.31 11.37 5.05
C HIS A 389 -21.81 11.29 4.76
N SER A 390 -22.53 12.40 4.95
CA SER A 390 -23.91 12.57 4.51
C SER A 390 -24.18 14.02 4.05
N PRO A 391 -25.11 14.22 3.10
CA PRO A 391 -25.56 15.52 2.66
C PRO A 391 -26.74 15.99 3.52
N PRO A 392 -27.08 17.28 3.52
CA PRO A 392 -26.25 18.38 3.00
C PRO A 392 -25.16 18.69 4.04
N ASN A 393 -23.92 18.88 3.57
CA ASN A 393 -22.73 19.14 4.40
C ASN A 393 -22.99 20.06 5.61
N PRO A 394 -22.27 19.87 6.73
CA PRO A 394 -21.03 19.09 6.87
C PRO A 394 -21.19 17.59 7.19
N PRO A 395 -20.14 16.77 6.98
CA PRO A 395 -20.14 15.37 7.41
C PRO A 395 -20.43 15.25 8.90
N TYR A 396 -21.06 14.13 9.28
CA TYR A 396 -21.32 13.81 10.68
C TYR A 396 -20.05 13.30 11.34
N ILE A 397 -19.50 14.08 12.27
CA ILE A 397 -18.24 13.76 12.95
C ILE A 397 -18.54 13.49 14.42
N THR A 398 -18.06 12.37 14.95
CA THR A 398 -18.08 12.12 16.39
C THR A 398 -16.68 11.78 16.89
N LYS A 399 -16.38 12.23 18.11
CA LYS A 399 -15.13 11.94 18.81
C LYS A 399 -15.45 11.10 20.03
N LYS A 400 -15.18 9.80 19.94
CA LYS A 400 -15.53 8.81 20.97
C LYS A 400 -14.35 7.88 21.23
N ASP A 401 -14.31 7.33 22.45
CA ASP A 401 -13.41 6.23 22.77
C ASP A 401 -14.02 4.92 22.27
N ILE A 402 -13.60 4.48 21.09
CA ILE A 402 -14.12 3.27 20.44
C ILE A 402 -13.87 2.03 21.31
N PHE A 403 -12.75 2.00 22.04
CA PHE A 403 -12.42 0.86 22.89
C PHE A 403 -13.31 0.77 24.12
N SER A 404 -13.78 1.90 24.65
CA SER A 404 -14.80 1.91 25.70
C SER A 404 -16.17 1.42 25.22
N LEU A 405 -16.46 1.58 23.92
CA LEU A 405 -17.72 1.15 23.30
C LEU A 405 -17.72 -0.32 22.90
N LEU A 406 -16.54 -0.93 22.76
CA LEU A 406 -16.44 -2.36 22.52
C LEU A 406 -16.93 -3.11 23.76
N PRO A 407 -17.85 -4.08 23.62
CA PRO A 407 -18.35 -4.82 24.77
C PRO A 407 -17.20 -5.53 25.49
N SER A 408 -17.08 -5.29 26.80
CA SER A 408 -16.10 -5.94 27.70
C SER A 408 -16.21 -7.47 27.70
N THR A 409 -17.31 -7.99 27.19
CA THR A 409 -17.65 -9.41 27.16
C THR A 409 -17.27 -10.04 25.82
N SER A 410 -16.15 -10.75 25.80
CA SER A 410 -16.12 -12.18 25.46
C SER A 410 -14.68 -12.63 25.21
N LYS A 411 -14.31 -13.73 25.85
CA LYS A 411 -13.10 -14.51 25.56
C LYS A 411 -13.00 -14.94 24.08
N ASN A 412 -14.05 -14.74 23.28
CA ASN A 412 -14.10 -15.02 21.85
C ASN A 412 -14.83 -13.90 21.07
N PRO A 413 -14.13 -13.04 20.30
CA PRO A 413 -14.74 -11.91 19.58
C PRO A 413 -15.71 -12.37 18.49
N ASN A 414 -15.54 -13.60 17.97
CA ASN A 414 -16.36 -14.18 16.91
C ASN A 414 -17.75 -14.66 17.36
N LYS A 415 -18.13 -14.48 18.64
CA LYS A 415 -19.43 -14.90 19.21
C LYS A 415 -20.24 -13.73 19.78
N ALA A 416 -19.86 -12.49 19.46
CA ALA A 416 -20.66 -11.33 19.82
C ALA A 416 -22.06 -11.48 19.19
N PRO A 417 -23.16 -11.44 19.98
CA PRO A 417 -24.50 -11.50 19.42
C PRO A 417 -24.73 -10.32 18.47
N GLU A 418 -25.51 -10.50 17.41
CA GLU A 418 -25.77 -9.46 16.40
C GLU A 418 -26.24 -8.13 17.02
N THR A 419 -27.03 -8.23 18.09
CA THR A 419 -27.50 -7.08 18.88
C THR A 419 -26.35 -6.27 19.47
N SER A 420 -25.25 -6.89 19.87
CA SER A 420 -24.07 -6.18 20.40
C SER A 420 -23.28 -5.46 19.30
N ILE A 421 -23.22 -6.03 18.09
CA ILE A 421 -22.55 -5.42 16.94
C ILE A 421 -23.35 -4.20 16.47
N ASP A 422 -24.67 -4.32 16.35
CA ASP A 422 -25.54 -3.19 15.99
C ASP A 422 -25.54 -2.10 17.07
N THR A 423 -25.52 -2.49 18.34
CA THR A 423 -25.41 -1.53 19.46
C THR A 423 -24.07 -0.80 19.41
N PHE A 424 -22.98 -1.47 19.08
CA PHE A 424 -21.67 -0.84 18.91
C PHE A 424 -21.68 0.21 17.79
N TRP A 425 -22.12 -0.16 16.57
CA TRP A 425 -22.14 0.77 15.45
C TRP A 425 -23.11 1.94 15.67
N SER A 426 -24.24 1.67 16.32
CA SER A 426 -25.21 2.69 16.70
C SER A 426 -24.64 3.63 17.76
N SER A 427 -23.95 3.10 18.77
CA SER A 427 -23.28 3.93 19.78
C SER A 427 -22.15 4.75 19.19
N LEU A 428 -21.37 4.18 18.25
CA LEU A 428 -20.27 4.88 17.60
C LEU A 428 -20.75 6.08 16.79
N THR A 429 -21.90 5.95 16.13
CA THR A 429 -22.38 6.92 15.13
C THR A 429 -23.68 7.63 15.52
N ASP A 430 -24.13 7.48 16.77
CA ASP A 430 -25.44 7.97 17.25
C ASP A 430 -26.59 7.51 16.34
N SER A 431 -26.54 6.24 15.95
CA SER A 431 -27.50 5.59 15.06
C SER A 431 -27.59 6.24 13.67
N LYS A 432 -26.62 7.07 13.26
CA LYS A 432 -26.62 7.66 11.91
C LYS A 432 -26.16 6.69 10.83
N TRP A 433 -25.35 5.69 11.16
CA TRP A 433 -24.81 4.70 10.22
C TRP A 433 -25.89 3.94 9.43
N ASN A 434 -27.09 3.74 10.00
CA ASN A 434 -28.24 3.10 9.36
C ASN A 434 -29.38 4.07 9.03
N SER A 435 -29.14 5.38 9.14
CA SER A 435 -30.16 6.39 8.81
C SER A 435 -30.46 6.40 7.30
N GLN A 436 -31.70 6.72 6.95
CA GLN A 436 -32.15 6.81 5.56
C GLN A 436 -31.32 7.83 4.76
N GLN A 437 -31.03 8.98 5.35
CA GLN A 437 -30.20 10.03 4.76
C GLN A 437 -28.78 9.55 4.39
N VAL A 438 -28.07 8.91 5.32
CA VAL A 438 -26.71 8.39 5.10
C VAL A 438 -26.73 7.27 4.05
N THR A 439 -27.62 6.30 4.21
CA THR A 439 -27.74 5.16 3.29
C THR A 439 -28.19 5.55 1.88
N ARG A 440 -29.05 6.56 1.74
CA ARG A 440 -29.43 7.16 0.45
C ARG A 440 -28.22 7.82 -0.21
N TYR A 441 -27.45 8.61 0.53
CA TYR A 441 -26.24 9.24 -0.01
C TYR A 441 -25.17 8.25 -0.45
N LYS A 442 -24.94 7.19 0.34
CA LYS A 442 -24.08 6.07 -0.06
C LYS A 442 -24.49 5.51 -1.41
N ARG A 443 -25.79 5.24 -1.59
CA ARG A 443 -26.34 4.70 -2.85
C ARG A 443 -26.17 5.68 -4.01
N LEU A 444 -26.33 6.98 -3.79
CA LEU A 444 -26.05 8.01 -4.80
C LEU A 444 -24.58 8.03 -5.22
N ARG A 445 -23.64 7.99 -4.27
CA ARG A 445 -22.20 7.91 -4.56
C ARG A 445 -21.83 6.65 -5.32
N ALA A 446 -22.37 5.51 -4.91
CA ALA A 446 -22.16 4.23 -5.57
C ALA A 446 -22.66 4.26 -7.02
N LEU A 447 -23.87 4.76 -7.24
CA LEU A 447 -24.46 4.90 -8.56
C LEU A 447 -23.61 5.82 -9.46
N SER A 448 -23.13 6.94 -8.93
CA SER A 448 -22.23 7.86 -9.66
C SER A 448 -20.92 7.17 -10.03
N ALA A 449 -20.29 6.45 -9.10
CA ALA A 449 -19.03 5.75 -9.33
C ALA A 449 -19.18 4.62 -10.37
N GLN A 450 -20.29 3.89 -10.34
CA GLN A 450 -20.63 2.87 -11.34
C GLN A 450 -20.79 3.49 -12.73
N HIS A 451 -21.58 4.56 -12.83
CA HIS A 451 -21.77 5.27 -14.10
C HIS A 451 -20.44 5.80 -14.66
N ASP A 452 -19.59 6.43 -13.85
CA ASP A 452 -18.27 6.89 -14.27
C ASP A 452 -17.36 5.75 -14.75
N ALA A 453 -17.47 4.57 -14.14
CA ALA A 453 -16.71 3.39 -14.54
C ALA A 453 -17.21 2.85 -15.89
N GLU A 454 -18.52 2.78 -16.10
CA GLU A 454 -19.12 2.32 -17.36
C GLU A 454 -18.87 3.29 -18.51
N ILE A 455 -18.98 4.60 -18.30
CA ILE A 455 -18.62 5.63 -19.28
C ILE A 455 -17.14 5.52 -19.66
N ARG A 456 -16.26 5.24 -18.70
CA ARG A 456 -14.84 4.99 -18.99
C ARG A 456 -14.63 3.75 -19.86
N LYS A 457 -15.34 2.64 -19.60
CA LYS A 457 -15.29 1.45 -20.45
C LYS A 457 -15.74 1.76 -21.87
N LEU A 458 -16.84 2.52 -22.02
CA LEU A 458 -17.36 2.97 -23.31
C LEU A 458 -16.33 3.79 -24.11
N ARG A 459 -15.63 4.72 -23.46
CA ARG A 459 -14.58 5.54 -24.09
C ARG A 459 -13.41 4.73 -24.65
N CYS A 460 -13.21 3.49 -24.21
CA CYS A 460 -12.15 2.62 -24.71
C CYS A 460 -12.51 1.93 -26.04
N TYR A 461 -13.78 1.93 -26.44
CA TYR A 461 -14.20 1.37 -27.73
C TYR A 461 -14.02 2.42 -28.83
N ALA A 462 -13.33 2.04 -29.92
CA ALA A 462 -12.90 2.95 -31.00
C ALA A 462 -14.07 3.58 -31.80
N GLN A 463 -15.26 2.99 -31.73
CA GLN A 463 -16.51 3.59 -32.16
C GLN A 463 -17.32 3.90 -30.91
N TYR A 464 -17.46 5.18 -30.62
CA TYR A 464 -18.35 5.66 -29.58
C TYR A 464 -19.78 5.35 -30.02
N ASP A 465 -20.35 4.27 -29.50
CA ASP A 465 -21.74 3.92 -29.74
C ASP A 465 -22.61 4.89 -28.94
N TYR A 466 -23.08 5.93 -29.62
CA TYR A 466 -23.93 6.97 -29.04
C TYR A 466 -25.21 6.39 -28.44
N ASP A 467 -25.75 5.33 -29.03
CA ASP A 467 -26.98 4.69 -28.54
C ASP A 467 -26.72 3.95 -27.23
N MET A 468 -25.57 3.27 -27.12
CA MET A 468 -25.16 2.62 -25.88
C MET A 468 -24.88 3.64 -24.76
N ALA A 469 -24.24 4.76 -25.07
CA ALA A 469 -24.00 5.83 -24.11
C ALA A 469 -25.32 6.49 -23.65
N ALA A 470 -26.26 6.73 -24.56
CA ALA A 470 -27.58 7.26 -24.24
C ALA A 470 -28.39 6.31 -23.36
N SER A 471 -28.39 5.01 -23.66
CA SER A 471 -29.05 3.98 -22.84
C SER A 471 -28.44 3.91 -21.43
N LEU A 472 -27.13 4.07 -21.32
CA LEU A 472 -26.43 4.08 -20.03
C LEU A 472 -26.81 5.30 -19.18
N GLU A 473 -26.89 6.47 -19.81
CA GLU A 473 -27.35 7.71 -19.17
C GLU A 473 -28.80 7.59 -18.71
N GLU A 474 -29.70 7.05 -19.54
CA GLU A 474 -31.11 6.86 -19.18
C GLU A 474 -31.25 5.93 -17.96
N LYS A 475 -30.51 4.81 -17.92
CA LYS A 475 -30.49 3.90 -16.76
C LYS A 475 -29.97 4.59 -15.50
N TYR A 476 -28.92 5.40 -15.63
CA TYR A 476 -28.37 6.19 -14.53
C TYR A 476 -29.40 7.20 -14.01
N GLN A 477 -30.04 7.97 -14.89
CA GLN A 477 -31.05 8.97 -14.51
C GLN A 477 -32.29 8.33 -13.87
N ALA A 478 -32.77 7.21 -14.41
CA ALA A 478 -33.89 6.48 -13.81
C ALA A 478 -33.56 5.99 -12.38
N SER A 479 -32.36 5.46 -12.19
CA SER A 479 -31.87 5.01 -10.88
C SER A 479 -31.67 6.19 -9.92
N LEU A 480 -31.15 7.31 -10.43
CA LEU A 480 -30.93 8.55 -9.68
C LEU A 480 -32.26 9.12 -9.19
N GLN A 481 -33.27 9.19 -10.04
CA GLN A 481 -34.62 9.64 -9.69
C GLN A 481 -35.25 8.71 -8.63
N LYS A 482 -35.12 7.40 -8.79
CA LYS A 482 -35.60 6.42 -7.81
C LYS A 482 -35.00 6.64 -6.43
N ILE A 483 -33.68 6.83 -6.34
CA ILE A 483 -33.00 7.07 -5.05
C ILE A 483 -33.36 8.46 -4.48
N LYS A 484 -33.51 9.48 -5.35
CA LYS A 484 -33.92 10.84 -4.91
C LYS A 484 -35.36 10.92 -4.42
N ALA A 485 -36.25 10.07 -4.90
CA ALA A 485 -37.65 10.02 -4.50
C ALA A 485 -37.87 9.37 -3.12
N GLU A 486 -36.84 8.73 -2.55
CA GLU A 486 -36.89 8.23 -1.18
C GLU A 486 -36.93 9.41 -0.22
N ALA A 487 -37.98 9.51 0.60
CA ALA A 487 -38.16 10.60 1.56
C ALA A 487 -36.95 10.73 2.51
N ASP A 488 -36.73 11.93 3.06
CA ASP A 488 -35.71 12.17 4.08
C ASP A 488 -36.16 11.70 5.47
#